data_AF-W1WRP4-F1
#
_entry.id   AF-W1WRP4-F1
#
_cell.length_a   1.000
_cell.length_b   1.000
_cell.length_c   1.000
_cell.angle_alpha   90.00
_cell.angle_beta   90.00
_cell.angle_gamma   90.00
#
_symmetry.space_group_name_H-M   'P 1'
#
loop_
_entity.id
_entity.type
_entity.pdbx_description
1 polymer ?
#
loop_
_entity_poly.entity_id
_entity_poly.type
_entity_poly.pdbx_seq_one_letter_code
_entity_poly.pdbx_strand_id
1 'polypeptide(L)'
;TTSPLSYFLAFIGAFIWAAYCTVTNKYARGFNGITVFVLLTGASLWVYYFLTPQPEMVFSTPVMIKLISAAFTLGFAYAAWNVGILHGNVTIMAVGSYFTPVLSSALAAVLLSAPLSFSFWQGALMVCGGSLLCWLATRRG
;
A
#
# COMPACT_ATOMS: atom_id res chain seq x y z
N THR A 1 -7.54 17.05 -15.67
CA THR A 1 -7.93 15.97 -16.61
C THR A 1 -8.22 14.72 -15.80
N THR A 2 -9.47 14.31 -15.76
CA THR A 2 -9.91 13.13 -14.98
C THR A 2 -9.62 11.89 -15.83
N SER A 3 -8.84 10.93 -15.31
CA SER A 3 -8.50 9.69 -16.01
C SER A 3 -9.43 8.57 -15.55
N PRO A 4 -10.62 8.35 -16.18
CA PRO A 4 -11.57 7.32 -15.76
C PRO A 4 -10.96 5.91 -15.73
N LEU A 5 -9.99 5.64 -16.60
CA LEU A 5 -9.23 4.40 -16.60
C LEU A 5 -8.44 4.19 -15.30
N SER A 6 -7.82 5.24 -14.74
CA SER A 6 -7.06 5.15 -13.49
C SER A 6 -7.96 4.81 -12.30
N TYR A 7 -9.17 5.38 -12.24
CA TYR A 7 -10.15 5.03 -11.20
C TYR A 7 -10.65 3.59 -11.33
N PHE A 8 -10.90 3.14 -12.56
CA PHE A 8 -11.31 1.76 -12.81
C PHE A 8 -10.20 0.75 -12.45
N LEU A 9 -8.95 1.03 -12.81
CA LEU A 9 -7.80 0.22 -12.43
C LEU A 9 -7.59 0.21 -10.91
N ALA A 10 -7.75 1.34 -10.22
CA ALA A 10 -7.67 1.41 -8.76
C ALA A 10 -8.77 0.57 -8.09
N PHE A 11 -9.99 0.58 -8.63
CA PHE A 11 -11.09 -0.25 -8.17
C PHE A 11 -10.77 -1.75 -8.31
N ILE A 12 -10.29 -2.19 -9.48
CA ILE A 12 -9.85 -3.59 -9.69
C ILE A 12 -8.70 -3.94 -8.74
N GLY A 13 -7.72 -3.05 -8.59
CA GLY A 13 -6.58 -3.23 -7.69
C GLY A 13 -7.00 -3.47 -6.25
N ALA A 14 -8.04 -2.77 -5.77
CA ALA A 14 -8.59 -2.98 -4.42
C ALA A 14 -9.14 -4.41 -4.23
N PHE A 15 -9.85 -4.96 -5.23
CA PHE A 15 -10.34 -6.35 -5.18
C PHE A 15 -9.20 -7.37 -5.23
N ILE A 16 -8.20 -7.15 -6.08
CA ILE A 16 -7.02 -8.04 -6.17
C ILE A 16 -6.28 -8.05 -4.83
N TRP A 17 -6.05 -6.87 -4.25
CA TRP A 17 -5.40 -6.74 -2.95
C TRP A 17 -6.20 -7.43 -1.83
N ALA A 18 -7.51 -7.18 -1.77
CA ALA A 18 -8.38 -7.83 -0.79
C ALA A 18 -8.35 -9.36 -0.93
N ALA A 19 -8.47 -9.88 -2.16
CA ALA A 19 -8.38 -11.32 -2.43
C ALA A 19 -7.03 -11.90 -2.00
N TYR A 20 -5.92 -11.22 -2.33
CA TYR A 20 -4.58 -11.60 -1.88
C TYR A 20 -4.50 -11.68 -0.35
N CYS A 21 -4.96 -10.66 0.37
CA CYS A 21 -4.94 -10.64 1.83
C CYS A 21 -5.76 -11.80 2.43
N THR A 22 -6.95 -12.06 1.90
CA THR A 22 -7.84 -13.13 2.40
C THR A 22 -7.29 -14.53 2.11
N VAL A 23 -6.85 -14.78 0.88
CA VAL A 23 -6.28 -16.08 0.46
C VAL A 23 -4.98 -16.33 1.23
N THR A 24 -4.07 -15.36 1.28
CA THR A 24 -2.82 -15.50 2.01
C THR A 24 -3.07 -15.78 3.49
N ASN A 25 -3.98 -15.07 4.15
CA ASN A 25 -4.31 -15.35 5.56
C ASN A 25 -4.82 -16.79 5.77
N LYS A 26 -5.70 -17.27 4.88
CA LYS A 26 -6.29 -18.61 4.98
C LYS A 26 -5.30 -19.74 4.69
N TYR A 27 -4.38 -19.55 3.75
CA TYR A 27 -3.50 -20.60 3.25
C TYR A 27 -2.04 -20.48 3.70
N ALA A 28 -1.62 -19.36 4.30
CA ALA A 28 -0.23 -19.15 4.69
C ALA A 28 0.28 -20.22 5.67
N ARG A 29 -0.55 -20.76 6.58
CA ARG A 29 -0.14 -21.80 7.55
C ARG A 29 1.24 -21.53 8.22
N GLY A 30 1.59 -20.27 8.46
CA GLY A 30 2.88 -19.85 9.03
C GLY A 30 4.02 -19.62 8.03
N PHE A 31 3.83 -19.87 6.73
CA PHE A 31 4.78 -19.58 5.67
C PHE A 31 4.74 -18.11 5.25
N ASN A 32 5.92 -17.49 5.17
CA ASN A 32 6.10 -16.12 4.71
C ASN A 32 6.10 -16.04 3.17
N GLY A 33 4.92 -15.88 2.58
CA GLY A 33 4.75 -15.71 1.12
C GLY A 33 5.15 -14.32 0.59
N ILE A 34 5.36 -13.33 1.47
CA ILE A 34 5.61 -11.94 1.07
C ILE A 34 6.96 -11.81 0.36
N THR A 35 7.99 -12.53 0.82
CA THR A 35 9.31 -12.49 0.17
C THR A 35 9.24 -12.97 -1.28
N VAL A 36 8.55 -14.09 -1.53
CA VAL A 36 8.37 -14.63 -2.88
C VAL A 36 7.53 -13.68 -3.73
N PHE A 37 6.46 -13.12 -3.16
CA PHE A 37 5.61 -12.15 -3.85
C PHE A 37 6.38 -10.90 -4.29
N VAL A 38 7.22 -10.33 -3.42
CA VAL A 38 8.03 -9.15 -3.75
C VAL A 38 9.05 -9.47 -4.85
N LEU A 39 9.70 -10.65 -4.78
CA LEU A 39 10.64 -11.09 -5.82
C LEU A 39 9.95 -11.30 -7.18
N LEU A 40 8.80 -11.98 -7.19
CA LEU A 40 8.01 -12.19 -8.41
C LEU A 40 7.47 -10.87 -8.98
N THR A 41 7.08 -9.93 -8.12
CA THR A 41 6.65 -8.59 -8.54
C THR A 41 7.81 -7.86 -9.19
N GLY A 42 9.00 -7.86 -8.57
CA GLY A 42 10.21 -7.27 -9.16
C GLY A 42 10.58 -7.89 -10.50
N ALA A 43 10.56 -9.22 -10.60
CA ALA A 43 10.81 -9.94 -11.85
C ALA A 43 9.78 -9.59 -12.93
N SER A 44 8.50 -9.54 -12.57
CA SER A 44 7.41 -9.16 -13.49
C SER A 44 7.57 -7.73 -14.00
N LEU A 45 7.99 -6.79 -13.14
CA LEU A 45 8.26 -5.40 -13.54
C LEU A 45 9.47 -5.31 -14.47
N TRP A 46 10.53 -6.10 -14.26
CA TRP A 46 11.65 -6.20 -15.19
C TRP A 46 11.21 -6.76 -16.55
N VAL A 47 10.41 -7.83 -16.56
CA VAL A 47 9.84 -8.39 -17.80
C VAL A 47 9.01 -7.32 -18.52
N TYR A 48 8.14 -6.61 -17.82
CA TYR A 48 7.34 -5.53 -18.39
C TYR A 48 8.19 -4.39 -18.96
N TYR A 49 9.28 -4.02 -18.26
CA TYR A 49 10.25 -3.01 -18.72
C TYR A 49 10.89 -3.42 -20.05
N PHE A 50 11.29 -4.68 -20.22
CA PHE A 50 11.91 -5.16 -21.46
C PHE A 50 10.92 -5.34 -22.62
N LEU A 51 9.63 -5.56 -22.33
CA LEU A 51 8.60 -5.79 -23.36
C LEU A 51 7.92 -4.51 -23.85
N THR A 52 8.05 -3.40 -23.12
CA THR A 52 7.34 -2.16 -23.40
C THR A 52 8.32 -1.04 -23.73
N PRO A 53 8.03 -0.13 -24.68
CA PRO A 53 8.82 1.08 -24.83
C PRO A 53 8.78 1.91 -23.53
N GLN A 54 9.95 2.13 -22.93
CA GLN A 54 10.09 2.90 -21.70
C GLN A 54 10.96 4.15 -21.97
N PRO A 55 10.76 5.24 -21.21
CA PRO A 55 11.67 6.37 -21.22
C PRO A 55 13.10 5.95 -20.85
N GLU A 56 14.10 6.70 -21.31
CA GLU A 56 15.50 6.43 -20.96
C GLU A 56 15.73 6.44 -19.45
N MET A 57 16.50 5.47 -18.94
CA MET A 57 16.89 5.43 -17.54
C MET A 57 17.93 6.51 -17.24
N VAL A 58 17.52 7.51 -16.47
CA VAL A 58 18.41 8.61 -16.05
C VAL A 58 19.14 8.24 -14.77
N PHE A 59 20.44 7.96 -14.88
CA PHE A 59 21.31 7.72 -13.74
C PHE A 59 21.96 9.02 -13.29
N SER A 60 21.45 9.60 -12.20
CA SER A 60 22.06 10.75 -11.53
C SER A 60 22.11 10.52 -10.03
N THR A 61 23.04 11.18 -9.34
CA THR A 61 23.19 11.06 -7.88
C THR A 61 21.86 11.31 -7.14
N PRO A 62 21.06 12.34 -7.47
CA PRO A 62 19.77 12.56 -6.81
C PRO A 62 18.76 11.45 -7.09
N VAL A 63 18.75 10.87 -8.31
CA VAL A 63 17.85 9.76 -8.66
C VAL A 63 18.26 8.49 -7.92
N MET A 64 19.55 8.19 -7.83
CA MET A 64 20.05 7.03 -7.10
C MET A 64 19.75 7.12 -5.60
N ILE A 65 19.88 8.30 -4.99
CA ILE A 65 19.50 8.52 -3.59
C ILE A 65 18.00 8.23 -3.39
N LYS A 66 17.14 8.74 -4.26
CA LYS A 66 15.68 8.48 -4.21
C LYS A 66 15.33 7.01 -4.42
N LEU A 67 16.02 6.34 -5.34
CA LEU A 67 15.83 4.92 -5.61
C LEU A 67 16.19 4.07 -4.38
N ILE A 68 17.37 4.31 -3.81
CA ILE A 68 17.87 3.58 -2.65
C ILE A 68 16.98 3.86 -1.43
N SER A 69 16.59 5.11 -1.18
CA SER A 69 15.70 5.44 -0.07
C SER A 69 14.34 4.76 -0.20
N ALA A 70 13.73 4.80 -1.39
CA ALA A 70 12.47 4.11 -1.66
C ALA A 70 12.59 2.59 -1.46
N ALA A 71 13.68 1.99 -1.94
CA ALA A 71 13.95 0.56 -1.77
C ALA A 71 14.09 0.17 -0.29
N PHE A 72 14.83 0.94 0.50
CA PHE A 72 14.92 0.72 1.96
C PHE A 72 13.59 0.90 2.65
N THR A 73 12.84 1.97 2.36
CA THR A 73 11.53 2.22 2.96
C THR A 73 10.57 1.06 2.67
N LEU A 74 10.50 0.60 1.42
CA LEU A 74 9.67 -0.56 1.04
C LEU A 74 10.14 -1.84 1.74
N GLY A 75 11.44 -2.12 1.73
CA GLY A 75 12.02 -3.30 2.36
C GLY A 75 11.72 -3.38 3.86
N PHE A 76 11.94 -2.28 4.58
CA PHE A 76 11.63 -2.20 6.01
C PHE A 76 10.13 -2.25 6.29
N ALA A 77 9.30 -1.59 5.49
CA ALA A 77 7.85 -1.64 5.65
C ALA A 77 7.32 -3.08 5.51
N TYR A 78 7.76 -3.82 4.49
CA TYR A 78 7.37 -5.22 4.32
C TYR A 78 7.94 -6.14 5.40
N ALA A 79 9.18 -5.91 5.84
CA ALA A 79 9.76 -6.67 6.96
C ALA A 79 8.96 -6.46 8.25
N ALA A 80 8.64 -5.21 8.60
CA ALA A 80 7.84 -4.87 9.77
C ALA A 80 6.41 -5.46 9.68
N TRP A 81 5.79 -5.38 8.50
CA TRP A 81 4.48 -5.98 8.24
C TRP A 81 4.48 -7.49 8.44
N ASN A 82 5.49 -8.18 7.91
CA ASN A 82 5.61 -9.63 8.06
C ASN A 82 5.85 -10.05 9.53
N VAL A 83 6.72 -9.33 10.25
CA VAL A 83 6.91 -9.56 11.69
C VAL A 83 5.61 -9.35 12.46
N GLY A 84 4.86 -8.28 12.13
CA GLY A 84 3.57 -7.97 12.75
C GLY A 84 2.52 -9.06 12.52
N ILE A 85 2.40 -9.59 11.29
CA ILE A 85 1.44 -10.68 11.00
C ILE A 85 1.80 -11.96 11.75
N LEU A 86 3.08 -12.31 11.81
CA LEU A 86 3.53 -13.58 12.37
C LEU A 86 3.59 -13.58 13.91
N HIS A 87 3.92 -12.45 14.53
CA HIS A 87 4.20 -12.38 15.98
C HIS A 87 3.36 -11.33 16.72
N GLY A 88 2.62 -10.48 16.01
CA GLY A 88 1.86 -9.37 16.58
C GLY A 88 0.35 -9.64 16.66
N ASN A 89 -0.38 -8.63 17.16
CA ASN A 89 -1.84 -8.65 17.15
C ASN A 89 -2.36 -8.04 15.84
N VAL A 90 -2.87 -8.90 14.95
CA VAL A 90 -3.40 -8.52 13.63
C VAL A 90 -4.52 -7.47 13.73
N THR A 91 -5.28 -7.44 14.83
CA THR A 91 -6.33 -6.43 15.05
C THR A 91 -5.73 -5.04 15.26
N ILE A 92 -4.63 -4.93 16.03
CA ILE A 92 -3.95 -3.65 16.25
C ILE A 92 -3.31 -3.16 14.93
N MET A 93 -2.75 -4.07 14.13
CA MET A 93 -2.23 -3.73 12.80
C MET A 93 -3.30 -3.19 11.87
N ALA A 94 -4.48 -3.82 11.85
CA ALA A 94 -5.61 -3.37 11.04
C ALA A 94 -6.05 -1.95 11.45
N VAL A 95 -6.21 -1.70 12.75
CA VAL A 95 -6.55 -0.37 13.28
C VAL A 95 -5.47 0.66 12.93
N GLY A 96 -4.20 0.31 13.12
CA GLY A 96 -3.07 1.19 12.77
C GLY A 96 -3.03 1.54 11.27
N SER A 97 -3.37 0.58 10.40
CA SER A 97 -3.41 0.78 8.95
C SER A 97 -4.50 1.78 8.52
N TYR A 98 -5.58 1.92 9.30
CA TYR A 98 -6.61 2.92 9.03
C TYR A 98 -6.14 4.36 9.27
N PHE A 99 -5.02 4.57 9.98
CA PHE A 99 -4.40 5.89 10.13
C PHE A 99 -3.46 6.24 8.98
N THR A 100 -3.07 5.29 8.13
CA THR A 100 -2.15 5.54 7.00
C THR A 100 -2.61 6.66 6.07
N PRO A 101 -3.89 6.76 5.65
CA PRO A 101 -4.35 7.87 4.81
C PRO A 101 -4.20 9.24 5.51
N VAL A 102 -4.44 9.30 6.81
CA VAL A 102 -4.33 10.53 7.62
C VAL A 102 -2.87 10.95 7.75
N LEU A 103 -2.00 10.03 8.17
CA LEU A 103 -0.57 10.29 8.35
C LEU A 103 0.11 10.64 7.02
N SER A 104 -0.19 9.90 5.94
CA SER A 104 0.38 10.16 4.62
C SER A 104 0.01 11.55 4.11
N SER A 105 -1.21 12.00 4.39
CA SER A 105 -1.68 13.29 3.91
C SER A 105 -1.19 14.45 4.76
N ALA A 106 -1.09 14.26 6.08
CA ALA A 106 -0.41 15.20 6.96
C ALA A 106 1.06 15.39 6.53
N LEU A 107 1.77 14.30 6.25
CA LEU A 107 3.14 14.34 5.76
C LEU A 107 3.24 15.04 4.39
N ALA A 108 2.34 14.73 3.45
CA ALA A 108 2.30 15.38 2.14
C ALA A 108 2.03 16.89 2.26
N ALA A 109 1.15 17.30 3.17
CA ALA A 109 0.85 18.71 3.42
C ALA A 109 2.05 19.48 3.95
N VAL A 110 2.82 18.88 4.86
CA VAL A 110 4.07 19.44 5.39
C VAL A 110 5.13 19.53 4.29
N LEU A 111 5.33 18.45 3.52
CA LEU A 111 6.33 18.40 2.44
C LEU A 111 6.02 19.37 1.29
N LEU A 112 4.75 19.51 0.91
CA LEU A 112 4.31 20.34 -0.21
C LEU A 112 3.96 21.77 0.20
N SER A 113 4.02 22.11 1.50
CA SER A 113 3.56 23.39 2.06
C SER A 113 2.14 23.76 1.59
N ALA A 114 1.29 22.75 1.38
CA ALA A 114 -0.04 22.92 0.82
C ALA A 114 -1.10 22.66 1.90
N PRO A 115 -2.08 23.56 2.09
CA PRO A 115 -3.15 23.35 3.06
C PRO A 115 -4.03 22.17 2.63
N LEU A 116 -4.28 21.23 3.54
CA LEU A 116 -5.25 20.16 3.34
C LEU A 116 -6.66 20.75 3.31
N SER A 117 -7.38 20.53 2.21
CA SER A 117 -8.74 21.04 2.05
C SER A 117 -9.73 20.35 3.00
N PHE A 118 -10.87 20.98 3.24
CA PHE A 118 -11.95 20.35 4.01
C PHE A 118 -12.44 19.04 3.38
N SER A 119 -12.56 18.99 2.05
CA SER A 119 -12.97 17.79 1.31
C SER A 119 -12.01 16.62 1.52
N PHE A 120 -10.72 16.88 1.71
CA PHE A 120 -9.75 15.85 2.05
C PHE A 120 -10.07 15.21 3.41
N TRP A 121 -10.27 16.03 4.45
CA TRP A 121 -10.57 15.53 5.80
C TRP A 121 -11.90 14.79 5.86
N GLN A 122 -12.91 15.28 5.14
CA GLN A 122 -14.19 14.58 4.98
C GLN A 122 -13.99 13.19 4.36
N GLY A 123 -13.21 13.09 3.27
CA GLY A 123 -12.91 11.81 2.63
C GLY A 123 -12.15 10.85 3.56
N ALA A 124 -11.13 11.34 4.27
CA ALA A 124 -10.37 10.54 5.23
C ALA A 124 -11.27 9.98 6.35
N LEU A 125 -12.14 10.82 6.93
CA LEU A 125 -13.08 10.40 7.96
C LEU A 125 -14.11 9.40 7.44
N MET A 126 -14.61 9.56 6.21
CA MET A 126 -15.54 8.59 5.59
C MET A 126 -14.88 7.21 5.40
N VAL A 127 -13.62 7.16 4.98
CA VAL A 127 -12.87 5.89 4.81
C VAL A 127 -12.62 5.23 6.17
N CYS A 128 -12.15 5.98 7.16
CA CYS A 128 -11.95 5.45 8.52
C CYS A 128 -13.27 4.97 9.13
N GLY A 129 -14.34 5.76 8.98
CA GLY A 129 -15.68 5.43 9.48
C GLY A 129 -16.28 4.19 8.82
N GLY A 130 -16.21 4.09 7.49
CA GLY A 130 -16.66 2.90 6.76
C GLY A 130 -15.90 1.64 7.18
N SER A 131 -14.58 1.76 7.39
CA SER A 131 -13.75 0.64 7.86
C SER A 131 -14.10 0.18 9.27
N LEU A 132 -14.38 1.12 10.19
CA LEU A 132 -14.87 0.84 11.55
C LEU A 132 -16.25 0.16 11.53
N LEU A 133 -17.17 0.62 10.67
CA LEU A 133 -18.50 0.02 10.52
C LEU A 133 -18.41 -1.42 10.00
N CYS A 134 -17.57 -1.68 8.99
CA CYS A 134 -17.31 -3.04 8.50
C CYS A 134 -16.77 -3.94 9.61
N TRP A 135 -15.81 -3.45 10.39
CA TRP A 135 -15.28 -4.20 11.53
C TRP A 135 -16.36 -4.53 12.56
N LEU A 136 -17.19 -3.55 12.95
CA LEU A 136 -18.29 -3.75 13.90
C LEU A 136 -19.31 -4.78 13.39
N ALA A 137 -19.63 -4.75 12.08
CA ALA A 137 -20.55 -5.72 11.47
C ALA A 137 -19.99 -7.14 11.49
N THR A 138 -18.69 -7.32 11.20
CA THR A 138 -18.04 -8.65 11.22
C THR A 138 -17.72 -9.19 12.61
N ARG A 139 -17.80 -8.37 13.67
CA ARG A 139 -17.47 -8.78 15.05
C ARG A 139 -18.59 -9.55 15.75
N ARG A 140 -19.79 -9.58 15.17
CA ARG A 140 -20.98 -10.28 15.70
C ARG A 140 -21.38 -11.53 14.89
N GLY A 141 -20.67 -11.82 13.80
CA GLY A 141 -20.85 -13.02 12.98
C GLY A 141 -19.87 -14.12 13.35
#